data_AF-A0A382NAK0-F1
#
_entry.id   AF-A0A382NAK0-F1
#
_cell.length_a   1.000
_cell.length_b   1.000
_cell.length_c   1.000
_cell.angle_alpha   90.00
_cell.angle_beta   90.00
_cell.angle_gamma   90.00
#
_symmetry.space_group_name_H-M   'P 1'
#
loop_
_entity.id
_entity.type
_entity.pdbx_description
1 polymer ?
#
loop_
_entity_poly.entity_id
_entity_poly.type
_entity_poly.pdbx_seq_one_letter_code
_entity_poly.pdbx_strand_id
1 'polypeptide(L)'
;MKLGLGLYKNLLNSTNFEFAKQAGATHLVVQLVDYVKGTKNPSLTQNYLDGWGVTVNKHKLWQYEDLMALKKEIKSHGLKWEAIENFDPAHWYDIL
;
A
#
# COMPACT_ATOMS: atom_id res chain seq x y z
N MET A 1 -20.98 -9.35 -1.66
CA MET A 1 -19.57 -9.82 -1.67
C MET A 1 -18.65 -8.61 -1.85
N LYS A 2 -17.53 -8.52 -1.12
CA LYS A 2 -16.55 -7.42 -1.29
C LYS A 2 -15.41 -7.90 -2.19
N LEU A 3 -15.34 -7.41 -3.43
CA LEU A 3 -14.21 -7.65 -4.32
C LEU A 3 -13.26 -6.46 -4.26
N GLY A 4 -11.99 -6.69 -3.99
CA GLY A 4 -11.00 -5.62 -3.85
C GLY A 4 -9.63 -5.96 -4.39
N LEU A 5 -8.82 -4.92 -4.58
CA LEU A 5 -7.42 -5.03 -4.99
C LEU A 5 -6.50 -4.51 -3.87
N GLY A 6 -5.37 -5.18 -3.71
CA GLY A 6 -4.24 -4.68 -2.93
C GLY A 6 -3.38 -3.76 -3.78
N LEU A 7 -3.11 -2.54 -3.29
CA LEU A 7 -2.25 -1.58 -3.99
C LEU A 7 -1.05 -1.17 -3.13
N TYR A 8 0.15 -1.30 -3.72
CA TYR A 8 1.39 -0.79 -3.15
C TYR A 8 1.39 0.74 -3.08
N LYS A 9 2.23 1.32 -2.19
CA LYS A 9 2.27 2.77 -1.94
C LYS A 9 2.41 3.61 -3.21
N ASN A 10 3.32 3.21 -4.09
CA ASN A 10 3.57 3.89 -5.36
C ASN A 10 2.42 3.75 -6.37
N LEU A 11 1.52 2.77 -6.16
CA LEU A 11 0.33 2.55 -6.97
C LEU A 11 -0.92 3.26 -6.43
N LEU A 12 -0.86 3.94 -5.28
CA LEU A 12 -1.97 4.71 -4.72
C LEU A 12 -2.13 6.06 -5.44
N ASN A 13 -2.67 6.02 -6.66
CA ASN A 13 -2.91 7.19 -7.50
C ASN A 13 -4.17 7.01 -8.37
N SER A 14 -4.70 8.12 -8.89
CA SER A 14 -5.92 8.15 -9.70
C SER A 14 -5.96 7.12 -10.83
N THR A 15 -4.90 7.00 -11.62
CA THR A 15 -4.83 6.05 -12.75
C THR A 15 -5.08 4.61 -12.31
N ASN A 16 -4.47 4.20 -11.20
CA ASN A 16 -4.66 2.85 -10.67
C ASN A 16 -6.00 2.68 -9.94
N PHE A 17 -6.57 3.74 -9.39
CA PHE A 17 -7.94 3.70 -8.85
C PHE A 17 -8.98 3.52 -9.97
N GLU A 18 -8.82 4.20 -11.09
CA GLU A 18 -9.65 4.01 -12.28
C GLU A 18 -9.53 2.58 -12.81
N PHE A 19 -8.29 2.06 -12.93
CA PHE A 19 -8.05 0.68 -13.31
C PHE A 19 -8.76 -0.30 -12.36
N ALA A 20 -8.61 -0.12 -11.05
CA ALA A 20 -9.26 -0.98 -10.05
C ALA A 20 -10.79 -0.97 -10.23
N LYS A 21 -11.37 0.20 -10.47
CA LYS A 21 -12.81 0.32 -10.72
C LYS A 21 -13.24 -0.38 -12.00
N GLN A 22 -12.48 -0.21 -13.09
CA GLN A 22 -12.73 -0.86 -14.38
C GLN A 22 -12.60 -2.39 -14.29
N ALA A 23 -11.68 -2.89 -13.47
CA ALA A 23 -11.53 -4.31 -13.17
C ALA A 23 -12.66 -4.90 -12.31
N GLY A 24 -13.66 -4.10 -11.92
CA GLY A 24 -14.80 -4.53 -11.12
C GLY A 24 -14.56 -4.49 -9.61
N ALA A 25 -13.42 -3.94 -9.15
CA ALA A 25 -13.17 -3.78 -7.73
C ALA A 25 -14.13 -2.75 -7.12
N THR A 26 -14.46 -2.99 -5.86
CA THR A 26 -15.29 -2.10 -5.03
C THR A 26 -14.53 -1.60 -3.81
N HIS A 27 -13.49 -2.32 -3.40
CA HIS A 27 -12.70 -2.05 -2.21
C HIS A 27 -11.21 -2.05 -2.54
N LEU A 28 -10.43 -1.36 -1.71
CA LEU A 28 -8.97 -1.38 -1.75
C LEU A 28 -8.42 -1.82 -0.40
N VAL A 29 -7.36 -2.63 -0.45
CA VAL A 29 -6.41 -2.83 0.64
C VAL A 29 -5.18 -2.02 0.27
N VAL A 30 -4.76 -1.09 1.12
CA VAL A 30 -3.66 -0.15 0.78
C VAL A 30 -2.40 -0.46 1.55
N GLN A 31 -1.26 -0.42 0.87
CA GLN A 31 0.05 -0.46 1.50
C GLN A 31 0.61 0.95 1.59
N LEU A 32 0.84 1.44 2.80
CA LEU A 32 1.30 2.82 3.02
C LEU A 32 2.82 2.97 3.08
N VAL A 33 3.54 1.86 2.84
CA VAL A 33 4.99 1.77 3.01
C VAL A 33 5.62 1.24 1.73
N ASP A 34 6.70 1.90 1.33
CA ASP A 34 7.51 1.52 0.18
C ASP A 34 8.86 1.02 0.69
N TYR A 35 8.93 -0.30 0.88
CA TYR A 35 10.15 -0.99 1.26
C TYR A 35 10.48 -2.10 0.27
N VAL A 36 9.89 -2.11 -0.93
CA VAL A 36 10.31 -3.04 -1.99
C VAL A 36 11.56 -2.44 -2.63
N LYS A 37 12.70 -3.11 -2.49
CA LYS A 37 13.96 -2.71 -3.15
C LYS A 37 14.47 -3.88 -3.96
N GLY A 38 14.82 -3.59 -5.20
CA GLY A 38 15.37 -4.52 -6.18
C GLY A 38 15.58 -3.77 -7.49
N THR A 39 16.12 -4.45 -8.50
CA THR A 39 16.29 -3.88 -9.85
C THR A 39 14.93 -3.49 -10.48
N LYS A 40 14.89 -3.08 -11.75
CA LYS A 40 13.63 -2.80 -12.48
C LYS A 40 12.56 -3.89 -12.32
N ASN A 41 12.96 -5.14 -12.02
CA ASN A 41 12.09 -6.28 -11.76
C ASN A 41 12.46 -6.92 -10.40
N PRO A 42 11.98 -6.39 -9.26
CA PRO A 42 12.25 -7.00 -7.96
C PRO A 42 11.62 -8.40 -7.91
N SER A 43 12.40 -9.42 -7.53
CA SER A 43 11.88 -10.77 -7.36
C SER A 43 11.54 -11.00 -5.90
N LEU A 44 10.25 -11.19 -5.60
CA LEU A 44 9.79 -11.53 -4.24
C LEU A 44 10.10 -12.99 -3.84
N THR A 45 10.91 -13.70 -4.63
CA THR A 45 11.21 -15.14 -4.46
C THR A 45 12.46 -15.39 -3.62
N GLN A 46 12.32 -16.21 -2.57
CA GLN A 46 13.30 -16.91 -1.69
C GLN A 46 14.60 -16.21 -1.23
N ASN A 47 15.34 -15.51 -2.08
CA ASN A 47 16.49 -14.71 -1.66
C ASN A 47 16.02 -13.29 -1.32
N TYR A 48 15.59 -13.12 -0.07
CA TYR A 48 15.14 -11.88 0.57
C TYR A 48 16.02 -10.63 0.32
N LEU A 49 17.24 -10.82 -0.17
CA LEU A 49 18.20 -9.77 -0.51
C LEU A 49 17.83 -8.98 -1.78
N ASP A 50 17.05 -9.55 -2.71
CA ASP A 50 16.76 -8.96 -4.04
C ASP A 50 15.27 -8.60 -4.27
N GLY A 51 14.47 -8.58 -3.20
CA GLY A 51 13.04 -8.26 -3.27
C GLY A 51 12.57 -7.27 -2.20
N TRP A 52 12.88 -7.55 -0.94
CA TRP A 52 12.51 -6.69 0.17
C TRP A 52 13.69 -5.81 0.58
N GLY A 53 13.41 -4.52 0.74
CA GLY A 53 14.35 -3.49 1.15
C GLY A 53 14.19 -3.08 2.61
N VAL A 54 14.84 -1.98 2.95
CA VAL A 54 14.86 -1.41 4.29
C VAL A 54 13.93 -0.20 4.38
N THR A 55 13.09 -0.19 5.41
CA THR A 55 12.30 0.97 5.84
C THR A 55 13.09 1.83 6.84
N VAL A 56 12.94 3.15 6.75
CA VAL A 56 13.60 4.13 7.64
C VAL A 56 12.58 5.01 8.36
N ASN A 57 11.33 4.56 8.46
CA ASN A 57 10.23 5.34 9.04
C ASN A 57 10.14 5.21 10.57
N LYS A 58 11.24 4.85 11.23
CA LYS A 58 11.31 4.88 12.69
C LYS A 58 10.98 6.30 13.17
N HIS A 59 10.05 6.42 14.11
CA HIS A 59 9.50 7.70 14.61
C HIS A 59 8.74 8.56 13.59
N LYS A 60 8.44 8.03 12.40
CA LYS A 60 7.59 8.68 11.39
C LYS A 60 6.26 7.94 11.30
N LEU A 61 5.31 8.35 12.13
CA LEU A 61 3.96 7.78 12.14
C LEU A 61 3.10 8.38 11.04
N TRP A 62 2.09 7.64 10.59
CA TRP A 62 1.07 8.18 9.68
C TRP A 62 0.32 9.33 10.33
N GLN A 63 0.18 10.43 9.60
CA GLN A 63 -0.61 11.57 10.07
C GLN A 63 -2.07 11.38 9.67
N TYR A 64 -2.98 11.81 10.52
CA TYR A 64 -4.41 11.67 10.30
C TYR A 64 -4.85 12.36 9.00
N GLU A 65 -4.31 13.54 8.74
CA GLU A 65 -4.62 14.38 7.58
C GLU A 65 -4.27 13.65 6.28
N ASP A 66 -3.10 13.01 6.22
CA ASP A 66 -2.64 12.24 5.06
C ASP A 66 -3.55 11.04 4.78
N LEU A 67 -3.92 10.31 5.83
CA LEU A 67 -4.84 9.16 5.72
C LEU A 67 -6.22 9.61 5.24
N MET A 68 -6.72 10.73 5.76
CA MET A 68 -8.03 11.26 5.38
C MET A 68 -8.05 11.80 3.95
N ALA A 69 -6.97 12.46 3.51
CA ALA A 69 -6.81 12.90 2.13
C ALA A 69 -6.86 11.70 1.15
N LEU A 70 -6.05 10.67 1.42
CA LEU A 70 -6.04 9.44 0.61
C LEU A 70 -7.40 8.75 0.60
N LYS A 71 -8.06 8.62 1.76
CA LYS A 71 -9.40 8.02 1.85
C LYS A 71 -10.43 8.79 1.03
N LYS A 72 -10.36 10.12 1.01
CA LYS A 72 -11.25 10.97 0.21
C LYS A 72 -11.00 10.77 -1.29
N GLU A 73 -9.75 10.68 -1.71
CA GLU A 73 -9.35 10.45 -3.10
C GLU A 73 -9.81 9.06 -3.60
N ILE A 74 -9.59 8.01 -2.81
CA ILE A 74 -10.09 6.66 -3.13
C ILE A 74 -11.61 6.69 -3.30
N LYS A 75 -12.31 7.38 -2.39
CA LYS A 75 -13.77 7.52 -2.45
C LYS A 75 -14.26 8.27 -3.69
N SER A 76 -13.54 9.31 -4.14
CA SER A 76 -13.95 10.05 -5.35
C SER A 76 -13.88 9.21 -6.62
N HIS A 77 -13.13 8.11 -6.62
CA HIS A 77 -13.07 7.13 -7.71
C HIS A 77 -14.10 5.98 -7.56
N GLY A 78 -15.04 6.10 -6.62
CA GLY A 78 -16.10 5.10 -6.42
C GLY A 78 -15.60 3.77 -5.84
N LEU A 79 -14.49 3.82 -5.09
CA LEU A 79 -13.89 2.72 -4.34
C LEU A 79 -13.97 2.99 -2.83
N LYS A 80 -13.81 1.94 -2.03
CA LYS A 80 -13.75 2.04 -0.56
C LYS A 80 -12.43 1.51 -0.03
N TRP A 81 -11.70 2.32 0.75
CA TRP A 81 -10.57 1.82 1.54
C TRP A 81 -11.10 0.92 2.66
N GLU A 82 -10.79 -0.36 2.59
CA GLU A 82 -11.28 -1.38 3.53
C GLU A 82 -10.25 -1.76 4.59
N ALA A 83 -8.98 -1.90 4.21
CA ALA A 83 -7.91 -2.34 5.11
C ALA A 83 -6.54 -1.77 4.73
N ILE A 84 -5.58 -1.93 5.64
CA ILE A 84 -4.17 -1.62 5.42
C ILE A 84 -3.39 -2.93 5.43
N GLU A 85 -2.51 -3.12 4.47
CA GLU A 85 -1.58 -4.24 4.41
C GLU A 85 -0.29 -3.73 3.77
N ASN A 86 0.85 -3.66 4.45
CA ASN A 86 1.17 -4.00 5.84
C ASN A 86 1.48 -2.76 6.69
N PHE A 87 1.50 -2.92 8.01
CA PHE A 87 2.15 -1.95 8.90
C PHE A 87 3.65 -1.89 8.63
N ASP A 88 4.23 -0.71 8.78
CA ASP A 88 5.66 -0.49 8.53
C ASP A 88 6.51 -1.33 9.50
N PRO A 89 7.39 -2.22 9.03
CA PRO A 89 8.30 -2.99 9.90
C PRO A 89 9.07 -2.11 10.90
N ALA A 90 9.38 -0.86 10.54
CA ALA A 90 10.05 0.07 11.45
C ALA A 90 9.23 0.44 12.70
N HIS A 91 7.94 0.12 12.74
CA HIS A 91 7.03 0.40 13.85
C HIS A 91 6.75 -0.83 14.74
N TRP A 92 7.10 -2.03 14.30
CA TRP A 92 6.79 -3.28 15.02
C TRP A 92 7.95 -4.29 15.03
N TYR A 93 9.15 -3.89 14.60
CA TYR A 93 10.34 -4.75 14.59
C TYR A 93 10.75 -5.28 15.98
N ASP A 94 10.35 -4.60 17.06
CA ASP A 94 10.61 -5.03 18.44
C ASP A 94 9.55 -6.02 18.98
N ILE A 95 8.52 -6.38 18.18
CA ILE A 95 7.38 -7.21 18.59
C ILE A 95 7.47 -8.64 18.01
N LEU A 96 8.28 -8.86 16.97
CA LEU A 96 8.60 -10.19 16.42
C LEU A 96 9.97 -10.67 16.87
#